data_AF-A0A380GTX7-F1
#
_entry.id   AF-A0A380GTX7-F1
#
_cell.length_a   1.000
_cell.length_b   1.000
_cell.length_c   1.000
_cell.angle_alpha   90.00
_cell.angle_beta   90.00
_cell.angle_gamma   90.00
#
_symmetry.space_group_name_H-M   'P 1'
#
loop_
_entity.id
_entity.type
_entity.pdbx_description
1 polymer ?
#
loop_
_entity_poly.entity_id
_entity_poly.type
_entity_poly.pdbx_seq_one_letter_code
_entity_poly.pdbx_strand_id
1 'polypeptide(L)' 'MKEPQTINQVKERLSQFIEEMSHVNPDEVEVADIDEWIALLDQLEEKVSQLRQS' A
#
# COMPACT_ATOMS: atom_id res chain seq x y z
N MET A 1 -8.38 23.02 -2.90
CA MET A 1 -8.39 21.92 -3.89
C MET A 1 -7.03 21.24 -3.91
N LYS A 2 -6.82 20.25 -3.04
CA LYS A 2 -5.62 19.38 -3.00
C LYS A 2 -5.98 17.89 -3.02
N GLU A 3 -7.28 17.55 -3.12
CA GLU A 3 -7.79 16.18 -3.06
C GLU A 3 -7.25 15.21 -4.14
N PRO A 4 -7.01 15.60 -5.41
CA PRO A 4 -6.57 14.62 -6.41
C PRO A 4 -5.09 14.20 -6.26
N GLN A 5 -4.26 15.00 -5.59
CA GLN A 5 -2.84 14.69 -5.42
C GLN A 5 -2.62 13.55 -4.42
N THR A 6 -3.39 13.53 -3.33
CA THR A 6 -3.23 12.53 -2.26
C THR A 6 -3.67 11.14 -2.70
N ILE A 7 -4.76 11.05 -3.48
CA ILE A 7 -5.22 9.77 -4.07
C ILE A 7 -4.24 9.24 -5.11
N ASN A 8 -3.64 10.12 -5.93
CA ASN A 8 -2.65 9.70 -6.91
C ASN A 8 -1.37 9.17 -6.23
N GLN A 9 -0.93 9.77 -5.13
CA GLN A 9 0.20 9.27 -4.35
C GLN A 9 -0.07 7.89 -3.73
N VAL A 10 -1.29 7.65 -3.25
CA VAL A 10 -1.67 6.32 -2.73
C VAL A 10 -1.65 5.29 -3.86
N LYS A 11 -2.15 5.65 -5.05
CA LYS A 11 -2.09 4.78 -6.23
C LYS A 11 -0.65 4.47 -6.64
N GLU A 12 0.24 5.47 -6.68
CA GLU A 12 1.65 5.24 -6.99
C GLU A 12 2.33 4.31 -5.99
N ARG A 13 2.06 4.48 -4.68
CA ARG A 13 2.57 3.57 -3.64
C ARG A 13 2.06 2.14 -3.80
N LEU A 14 0.78 1.95 -4.09
CA LEU A 14 0.21 0.62 -4.31
C LEU A 14 0.82 -0.05 -5.56
N SER A 15 1.04 0.71 -6.63
CA SER A 15 1.71 0.19 -7.84
C SER A 15 3.15 -0.24 -7.56
N GLN A 16 3.91 0.58 -6.82
CA GLN A 16 5.26 0.22 -6.39
C GLN A 16 5.26 -1.02 -5.50
N PHE A 17 4.31 -1.11 -4.57
CA PHE A 17 4.17 -2.27 -3.69
C PHE A 17 3.92 -3.57 -4.46
N ILE A 18 3.07 -3.55 -5.50
CA ILE A 18 2.85 -4.71 -6.37
C ILE A 18 4.13 -5.07 -7.15
N GLU A 19 4.86 -4.08 -7.64
CA GLU A 19 6.11 -4.30 -8.37
C GLU A 19 7.18 -4.92 -7.46
N GLU A 20 7.32 -4.44 -6.22
CA GLU A 20 8.20 -5.01 -5.21
C GLU A 20 7.80 -6.45 -4.88
N MET A 21 6.51 -6.71 -4.64
CA MET A 21 6.00 -8.07 -4.39
C MET A 21 6.26 -9.02 -5.56
N SER A 22 6.25 -8.52 -6.80
CA SER A 22 6.54 -9.36 -7.98
C SER A 22 8.01 -9.76 -8.10
N HIS A 23 8.92 -9.01 -7.46
CA HIS A 23 10.36 -9.30 -7.42
C HIS A 23 10.79 -10.06 -6.17
N VAL A 24 9.88 -10.24 -5.21
CA VAL A 24 10.14 -11.00 -3.99
C VAL A 24 10.36 -12.46 -4.31
N ASN A 25 11.45 -13.01 -3.79
CA ASN A 25 11.71 -14.43 -3.83
C ASN A 25 10.93 -15.12 -2.70
N PRO A 26 9.98 -16.03 -3.00
CA PRO A 26 9.18 -16.71 -1.97
C PRO A 26 10.02 -17.56 -1.00
N ASP A 27 11.23 -17.97 -1.39
CA ASP A 27 12.15 -18.70 -0.50
C ASP A 27 12.87 -17.77 0.52
N GLU A 28 12.86 -16.45 0.29
CA GLU A 28 13.50 -15.46 1.15
C GLU A 28 12.49 -14.64 1.98
N VAL A 29 11.19 -14.88 1.79
CA VAL A 29 10.13 -14.18 2.51
C VAL A 29 9.56 -15.03 3.63
N GLU A 30 9.48 -14.43 4.80
CA GLU A 30 8.85 -15.02 5.97
C GLU A 30 7.39 -14.59 6.08
N VAL A 31 6.59 -15.38 6.80
CA VAL A 31 5.18 -15.05 7.07
C VAL A 31 5.06 -13.70 7.81
N ALA A 32 6.05 -13.37 8.64
CA ALA A 32 6.10 -12.08 9.34
C ALA A 32 6.22 -10.89 8.37
N ASP A 33 6.96 -11.03 7.26
CA ASP A 33 7.08 -9.99 6.24
C ASP A 33 5.74 -9.78 5.52
N ILE A 34 5.03 -10.88 5.25
CA ILE A 34 3.68 -10.85 4.67
C ILE A 34 2.70 -10.17 5.63
N ASP A 35 2.77 -10.45 6.93
CA ASP A 35 1.93 -9.80 7.94
C ASP A 35 2.18 -8.28 8.00
N GLU A 36 3.44 -7.84 7.90
CA GLU A 36 3.80 -6.41 7.87
C GLU A 36 3.26 -5.72 6.62
N TRP A 37 3.34 -6.39 5.47
CA TRP A 37 2.79 -5.92 4.21
C TRP A 37 1.26 -5.76 4.24
N ILE A 38 0.56 -6.71 4.84
CA ILE A 38 -0.89 -6.63 5.02
C ILE A 38 -1.23 -5.42 5.92
N ALA A 39 -0.51 -5.24 7.02
CA ALA A 39 -0.71 -4.09 7.91
C ALA A 39 -0.43 -2.74 7.22
N LEU A 40 0.53 -2.68 6.28
CA LEU A 40 0.79 -1.50 5.44
C LEU A 40 -0.37 -1.21 4.48
N LEU A 41 -0.96 -2.24 3.89
CA LEU A 41 -2.13 -2.11 3.02
C LEU A 41 -3.37 -1.62 3.79
N ASP A 42 -3.61 -2.15 4.99
CA ASP A 42 -4.70 -1.72 5.87
C ASP A 42 -4.58 -0.22 6.22
N GLN A 43 -3.37 0.24 6.54
CA GLN A 43 -3.11 1.66 6.81
C GLN A 43 -3.34 2.55 5.57
N LEU A 44 -3.00 2.07 4.37
CA LEU A 44 -3.26 2.76 3.12
C LEU A 44 -4.76 2.87 2.86
N GLU A 45 -5.52 1.81 3.10
CA GLU A 45 -6.97 1.80 2.97
C GLU A 45 -7.63 2.77 3.94
N GLU A 46 -7.22 2.77 5.21
CA GLU A 46 -7.76 3.68 6.22
C GLU A 46 -7.52 5.15 5.82
N LYS A 47 -6.31 5.47 5.34
CA LYS A 47 -5.96 6.81 4.88
C LYS A 47 -6.80 7.25 3.69
N VAL A 48 -7.09 6.35 2.75
CA VAL A 48 -8.00 6.64 1.62
C VAL A 48 -9.43 6.82 2.10
N SER A 49 -9.90 6.00 3.03
CA SER A 49 -11.22 6.10 3.62
C SER A 49 -11.43 7.47 4.30
N GLN A 50 -10.47 7.90 5.13
CA GLN A 50 -10.47 9.21 5.78
C GLN A 50 -10.51 10.37 4.76
N LEU A 51 -9.76 10.25 3.65
CA LEU A 51 -9.76 11.25 2.57
C LEU A 51 -11.07 11.28 1.77
N ARG A 52 -11.78 10.16 1.65
CA ARG A 52 -13.09 10.08 0.96
C ARG A 52 -14.25 10.53 1.85
N GLN A 53 -14.06 10.58 3.17
CA GLN A 53 -15.07 11.02 4.15
C GLN A 53 -14.93 12.50 4.56
N SER A 54 -13.85 13.18 4.19
CA SER A 54 -13.69 14.65 4.30
C SER A 54 -14.18 15.36 3.04
#